data_AF-A0A6G8ARN4-F1
#
_entry.id   AF-A0A6G8ARN4-F1
#
_cell.length_a   1.000
_cell.length_b   1.000
_cell.length_c   1.000
_cell.angle_alpha   90.00
_cell.angle_beta   90.00
_cell.angle_gamma   90.00
#
_symmetry.space_group_name_H-M   'P 1'
#
loop_
_entity.id
_entity.type
_entity.pdbx_description
1 polymer ?
#
loop_
_entity_poly.entity_id
_entity_poly.type
_entity_poly.pdbx_seq_one_letter_code
_entity_poly.pdbx_strand_id
1 'polypeptide(L)'
;MIRKELPLGWTLRLPSDKLIVLTDGITHVGVLYDGKEFGDPQTLLLELSENSVQVKSLPHYIHGVETTTEKEIIIHLNEFFSNIENTEE
;
A
#
# COMPACT_ATOMS: atom_id res chain seq x y z
N MET A 1 -0.51 12.48 -1.91
CA MET A 1 -0.51 11.34 -0.97
C MET A 1 -1.91 11.15 -0.41
N ILE A 2 -2.55 10.03 -0.71
CA ILE A 2 -3.94 9.71 -0.35
C ILE A 2 -3.96 9.02 1.01
N ARG A 3 -4.98 9.32 1.82
CA ARG A 3 -5.19 8.71 3.14
C ARG A 3 -6.41 7.78 3.12
N LYS A 4 -6.27 6.60 3.71
CA LYS A 4 -7.37 5.64 3.92
C LYS A 4 -7.37 5.17 5.36
N GLU A 5 -8.53 5.26 6.01
CA GLU A 5 -8.74 4.66 7.32
C GLU A 5 -8.84 3.14 7.18
N LEU A 6 -8.20 2.44 8.10
CA LEU A 6 -8.13 0.98 8.16
C LEU A 6 -8.67 0.49 9.51
N PRO A 7 -8.98 -0.81 9.63
CA PRO A 7 -9.34 -1.41 10.92
C PRO A 7 -8.31 -1.14 12.03
N LEU A 8 -8.74 -1.27 13.28
CA LEU A 8 -7.90 -1.10 14.48
C LEU A 8 -7.27 0.29 14.63
N GLY A 9 -7.84 1.29 13.96
CA GLY A 9 -7.43 2.69 14.03
C GLY A 9 -6.18 3.02 13.22
N TRP A 10 -5.79 2.16 12.28
CA TRP A 10 -4.66 2.44 11.38
C TRP A 10 -5.06 3.40 10.26
N THR A 11 -4.10 4.19 9.78
CA THR A 11 -4.24 5.03 8.60
C THR A 11 -3.20 4.65 7.56
N LEU A 12 -3.62 4.31 6.35
CA LEU A 12 -2.75 4.01 5.22
C LEU A 12 -2.52 5.26 4.38
N ARG A 13 -1.25 5.58 4.11
CA ARG A 13 -0.79 6.66 3.25
C ARG A 13 -0.27 6.09 1.94
N LEU A 14 -1.02 6.32 0.88
CA LEU A 14 -0.69 5.87 -0.46
C LEU A 14 -0.01 7.00 -1.25
N PRO A 15 1.09 6.70 -1.95
CA PRO A 15 1.78 7.69 -2.80
C PRO A 15 0.97 8.04 -4.06
N SER A 16 0.11 7.13 -4.53
CA SER A 16 -0.61 7.21 -5.81
C SER A 16 -2.08 6.81 -5.69
N ASP A 17 -2.92 7.32 -6.59
CA ASP A 17 -4.34 6.97 -6.74
C ASP A 17 -4.57 5.72 -7.59
N LYS A 18 -3.56 5.28 -8.35
CA LYS A 18 -3.52 3.98 -9.02
C LYS A 18 -3.42 2.82 -8.02
N LEU A 19 -3.18 3.08 -6.75
CA LEU A 19 -3.18 2.05 -5.71
C LEU A 19 -4.58 1.81 -5.17
N ILE A 20 -5.09 0.60 -5.39
CA ILE A 20 -6.38 0.15 -4.88
C ILE A 20 -6.16 -0.57 -3.55
N VAL A 21 -6.91 -0.14 -2.53
CA VAL A 21 -6.91 -0.76 -1.19
C VAL A 21 -8.12 -1.66 -1.05
N LEU A 22 -7.86 -2.92 -0.70
CA LEU A 22 -8.85 -3.92 -0.33
C LEU A 22 -8.70 -4.22 1.16
N THR A 23 -9.80 -4.41 1.87
CA THR A 23 -9.78 -4.80 3.28
C THR A 23 -10.88 -5.81 3.57
N ASP A 24 -10.60 -6.74 4.48
CA ASP A 24 -11.62 -7.63 5.04
C ASP A 24 -12.46 -6.96 6.14
N GLY A 25 -12.13 -5.71 6.50
CA GLY A 25 -12.79 -4.95 7.57
C GLY A 25 -12.36 -5.33 8.99
N ILE A 26 -11.39 -6.24 9.15
CA ILE A 26 -10.98 -6.76 10.46
C ILE A 26 -9.47 -6.60 10.68
N THR A 27 -8.64 -7.30 9.90
CA THR A 27 -7.17 -7.32 10.11
C THR A 27 -6.38 -7.38 8.81
N HIS A 28 -6.96 -7.83 7.70
CA HIS A 28 -6.23 -7.98 6.46
C HIS A 28 -6.44 -6.77 5.55
N VAL A 29 -5.34 -6.31 4.97
CA VAL A 29 -5.33 -5.23 3.99
C VAL A 29 -4.50 -5.67 2.78
N GLY A 30 -5.13 -5.66 1.62
CA GLY A 30 -4.49 -5.84 0.32
C GLY A 30 -4.29 -4.48 -0.35
N VAL A 31 -3.12 -4.25 -0.95
CA VAL A 31 -2.89 -3.12 -1.84
C VAL A 31 -2.50 -3.68 -3.21
N LEU A 32 -3.16 -3.18 -4.25
CA LEU A 32 -2.98 -3.55 -5.64
C LEU A 32 -2.62 -2.31 -6.45
N TYR A 33 -1.87 -2.49 -7.54
CA TYR A 33 -1.63 -1.43 -8.52
C TYR A 33 -2.57 -1.61 -9.71
N ASP A 34 -3.41 -0.62 -9.99
CA ASP A 34 -4.35 -0.56 -11.11
C ASP A 34 -3.65 -0.03 -12.37
N GLY A 35 -2.61 -0.73 -12.79
CA GLY A 35 -1.87 -0.43 -14.00
C GLY A 35 -1.79 -1.64 -14.91
N LYS A 36 -2.25 -1.49 -16.16
CA LYS A 36 -2.21 -2.56 -17.18
C LYS A 36 -0.81 -2.86 -17.71
N GLU A 37 0.16 -2.04 -17.35
CA GLU A 37 1.51 -2.03 -17.91
C GLU A 37 2.42 -3.10 -17.28
N PHE A 38 2.02 -3.62 -16.12
CA PHE A 38 2.88 -4.45 -15.27
C PHE A 38 2.30 -5.84 -15.03
N GLY A 39 2.25 -6.66 -16.09
CA GLY A 39 2.07 -8.12 -15.98
C GLY A 39 0.99 -8.57 -14.98
N ASP A 40 1.33 -9.56 -14.14
CA ASP A 40 0.48 -10.02 -13.03
C ASP A 40 0.74 -9.16 -11.77
N PRO A 41 -0.15 -8.21 -11.42
CA PRO A 41 0.07 -7.32 -10.29
C PRO A 41 -0.06 -8.10 -8.99
N GLN A 42 1.07 -8.44 -8.40
CA GLN A 42 1.13 -9.08 -7.10
C GLN A 42 0.57 -8.17 -5.99
N THR A 43 -0.12 -8.74 -5.01
CA THR A 43 -0.72 -7.97 -3.92
C THR A 43 0.29 -7.71 -2.80
N LEU A 44 0.39 -6.47 -2.36
CA LEU A 44 0.94 -6.17 -1.04
C LEU A 44 -0.09 -6.60 -0.01
N LEU A 45 0.27 -7.58 0.82
CA LEU A 45 -0.62 -8.10 1.86
C LEU A 45 -0.07 -7.71 3.22
N LEU A 46 -0.90 -7.01 3.99
CA LEU A 46 -0.64 -6.60 5.36
C LEU A 46 -1.63 -7.30 6.30
N GLU A 47 -1.14 -7.73 7.46
CA GLU A 47 -1.96 -8.14 8.60
C GLU A 47 -1.76 -7.13 9.72
N LEU A 48 -2.86 -6.55 10.19
CA LEU A 48 -2.91 -5.54 11.24
C LEU A 48 -3.18 -6.19 12.59
N SER A 49 -2.49 -5.70 13.62
CA SER A 49 -2.88 -5.88 15.01
C SER A 49 -3.13 -4.51 15.65
N GLU A 50 -3.53 -4.49 16.92
CA GLU A 50 -3.73 -3.22 17.63
C GLU A 50 -2.46 -2.35 17.66
N ASN A 51 -1.27 -2.94 17.65
CA ASN A 51 0.00 -2.23 17.89
C ASN A 51 1.10 -2.55 16.87
N SER A 52 0.82 -3.38 15.87
CA SER A 52 1.81 -3.77 14.86
C SER A 52 1.17 -3.99 13.50
N VAL A 53 2.02 -3.95 12.47
CA VAL A 53 1.68 -4.34 11.11
C VAL A 53 2.67 -5.40 10.67
N GLN A 54 2.17 -6.52 10.17
CA GLN A 54 2.99 -7.56 9.57
C GLN A 54 2.84 -7.54 8.06
N VAL A 55 3.97 -7.40 7.35
CA VAL A 55 4.02 -7.54 5.90
C VAL A 55 4.07 -9.03 5.56
N LYS A 56 3.04 -9.54 4.89
CA LYS A 56 2.92 -10.94 4.46
C LYS A 56 3.41 -11.17 3.04
N SER A 57 3.30 -10.16 2.19
CA SER A 57 3.76 -10.16 0.81
C SER A 57 4.20 -8.75 0.45
N LEU A 58 5.36 -8.62 -0.21
CA LEU A 58 5.90 -7.34 -0.66
C LEU A 58 6.20 -7.43 -2.17
N PRO A 59 5.30 -6.94 -3.03
CA PRO A 59 5.45 -7.05 -4.48
C PRO A 59 6.49 -6.05 -5.01
N HIS A 60 7.04 -6.34 -6.19
CA HIS A 60 8.16 -5.59 -6.78
C HIS A 60 7.90 -4.11 -7.09
N TYR A 61 6.65 -3.65 -7.14
CA TYR A 61 6.37 -2.22 -7.32
C TYR A 61 6.48 -1.43 -6.01
N ILE A 62 6.50 -2.11 -4.87
CA ILE A 62 6.65 -1.50 -3.55
C ILE A 62 8.13 -1.53 -3.18
N HIS A 63 8.70 -0.36 -2.95
CA HIS A 63 10.05 -0.21 -2.42
C HIS A 63 10.10 -0.60 -0.94
N GLY A 64 9.12 -0.12 -0.17
CA GLY A 64 9.09 -0.34 1.26
C GLY A 64 7.75 0.05 1.89
N VAL A 65 7.59 -0.41 3.13
CA VAL A 65 6.46 -0.07 4.00
C VAL A 65 7.04 0.43 5.31
N GLU A 66 6.70 1.65 5.67
CA GLU A 66 7.07 2.24 6.95
C GLU A 66 5.84 2.30 7.87
N THR A 67 6.09 2.21 9.17
CA THR A 67 5.03 2.36 10.18
C THR A 67 5.45 3.36 11.24
N THR A 68 4.48 4.09 11.77
CA THR A 68 4.70 5.07 12.84
C THR A 68 4.02 4.63 14.14
N THR A 69 4.46 5.20 15.25
CA THR A 69 3.81 5.01 16.56
C THR A 69 2.39 5.59 16.63
N GLU A 70 2.04 6.48 15.69
CA GLU A 70 0.70 7.10 15.58
C GLU A 70 -0.26 6.26 14.72
N LYS A 71 0.07 4.99 14.47
CA LYS A 71 -0.68 4.07 13.63
C LYS A 71 -0.83 4.53 12.18
N GLU A 72 0.21 5.19 11.64
CA GLU A 72 0.30 5.41 10.19
C GLU A 72 1.09 4.27 9.52
N ILE A 73 0.62 3.84 8.36
CA ILE A 73 1.32 2.96 7.43
C ILE A 73 1.64 3.78 6.19
N ILE A 74 2.91 3.87 5.81
CA ILE A 74 3.36 4.67 4.67
C ILE A 74 3.91 3.73 3.61
N ILE A 75 3.32 3.79 2.41
CA ILE A 75 3.76 3.00 1.27
C ILE A 75 4.71 3.82 0.41
N HIS A 76 5.84 3.21 0.07
CA HIS A 76 6.82 3.78 -0.87
C HIS A 76 6.85 2.92 -2.13
N LEU A 77 6.60 3.52 -3.29
CA LEU A 77 6.73 2.86 -4.57
C LEU A 77 8.19 2.87 -5.03
N ASN A 78 8.57 1.87 -5.82
CA ASN A 78 9.86 1.90 -6.51
C ASN A 78 9.88 3.05 -7.53
N GLU A 79 11.05 3.65 -7.74
CA GLU A 79 11.23 4.82 -8.62
C GLU A 79 10.72 4.59 -10.04
N PHE A 80 10.85 3.37 -10.56
CA PHE A 80 10.35 3.01 -11.90
C PHE A 80 8.83 3.24 -12.03
N PHE A 81 8.06 2.84 -11.01
CA PHE A 81 6.61 3.02 -10.98
C PHE A 81 6.24 4.47 -10.68
N SER A 82 6.99 5.12 -9.79
CA SER A 82 6.78 6.54 -9.45
C SER A 82 7.04 7.47 -10.65
N ASN A 83 8.01 7.13 -11.51
CA ASN A 83 8.37 7.96 -12.67
C ASN A 83 7.42 7.76 -13.86
N ILE A 84 6.86 6.56 -14.05
CA ILE A 84 5.83 6.33 -15.08
C ILE A 84 4.58 7.16 -14.77
N GLU A 85 4.19 7.27 -13.51
CA GLU A 85 3.08 8.15 -13.10
C GLU A 85 3.33 9.62 -13.48
N ASN A 86 4.55 10.13 -13.33
CA ASN A 86 4.89 11.52 -13.69
C ASN A 86 5.04 11.78 -15.20
N THR A 87 5.08 10.74 -16.03
CA THR A 87 5.26 10.88 -17.49
C THR A 87 3.91 10.86 -18.24
N GLU A 88 2.82 10.46 -17.57
CA GLU A 88 1.47 10.40 -18.14
C GLU A 88 0.59 11.64 -17.85
N GLU A 89 1.13 12.71 -17.24
CA GLU A 89 0.45 14.02 -17.10
C GLU A 89 0.71 14.98 -18.28
#